data_AF-A0A839F446-F1
#
_entry.id   AF-A0A839F446-F1
#
_cell.length_a   1.000
_cell.length_b   1.000
_cell.length_c   1.000
_cell.angle_alpha   90.00
_cell.angle_beta   90.00
_cell.angle_gamma   90.00
#
_symmetry.space_group_name_H-M   'P 1'
#
loop_
_entity.id
_entity.type
_entity.pdbx_description
1 polymer ?
#
loop_
_entity_poly.entity_id
_entity_poly.type
_entity_poly.pdbx_seq_one_letter_code
_entity_poly.pdbx_strand_id
1 'polypeptide(L)'
;MTAVPQKKTAQRIGFKTGEFIVYPAHGVGQIVNIEEQEVAGHKLELFVIDFQKDKMRLKVPVAKATAIGMRKLSETDYVERALKVVQGRARIKRTMWSRRAQEYDAKINSGDLISISEVVRDLFRADNQPEQSYSERQLYEAALDRMAREISAVNKMSETEAVRLIEVNLAKGPKRGAKTDEAEAEADADVSVEDEQEEAA
;
A
#
# COMPACT_ATOMS: atom_id res chain seq x y z
N MET A 1 -7.83 -45.72 27.42
CA MET A 1 -7.20 -44.61 26.67
C MET A 1 -8.27 -43.97 25.81
N THR A 2 -8.89 -42.91 26.29
CA THR A 2 -10.04 -42.27 25.64
C THR A 2 -9.53 -41.35 24.53
N ALA A 3 -9.83 -41.68 23.28
CA ALA A 3 -9.44 -40.89 22.12
C ALA A 3 -10.12 -39.51 22.17
N VAL A 4 -9.31 -38.45 22.15
CA VAL A 4 -9.78 -37.06 22.06
C VAL A 4 -10.35 -36.85 20.66
N PRO A 5 -11.63 -36.45 20.50
CA PRO A 5 -12.21 -36.23 19.19
C PRO A 5 -11.61 -34.96 18.58
N GLN A 6 -10.89 -35.12 17.46
CA GLN A 6 -10.47 -34.00 16.63
C GLN A 6 -11.71 -33.30 16.06
N LYS A 7 -12.07 -32.17 16.67
CA LYS A 7 -13.13 -31.29 16.21
C LYS A 7 -12.71 -30.75 14.84
N LYS A 8 -13.46 -31.12 13.80
CA LYS A 8 -13.28 -30.62 12.43
C LYS A 8 -13.43 -29.11 12.45
N THR A 9 -12.31 -28.40 12.35
CA THR A 9 -12.26 -26.95 12.18
C THR A 9 -13.02 -26.59 10.91
N ALA A 10 -14.08 -25.80 11.08
CA ALA A 10 -14.78 -25.14 9.99
C ALA A 10 -13.72 -24.50 9.10
N GLN A 11 -13.86 -24.73 7.79
CA GLN A 11 -12.91 -24.39 6.74
C GLN A 11 -12.06 -23.16 7.10
N ARG A 12 -10.84 -23.42 7.61
CA ARG A 12 -9.85 -22.37 7.81
C ARG A 12 -9.67 -21.75 6.44
N ILE A 13 -10.14 -20.52 6.29
CA ILE A 13 -10.19 -19.76 5.03
C ILE A 13 -8.76 -19.61 4.51
N GLY A 14 -8.17 -20.66 3.94
CA GLY A 14 -6.78 -20.70 3.47
C GLY A 14 -5.64 -20.37 4.45
N PHE A 15 -5.90 -19.81 5.64
CA PHE A 15 -4.88 -19.23 6.52
C PHE A 15 -4.46 -20.19 7.64
N LYS A 16 -3.15 -20.30 7.87
CA LYS A 16 -2.56 -21.09 8.96
C LYS A 16 -1.85 -20.19 9.97
N THR A 17 -1.73 -20.69 11.20
CA THR A 17 -0.87 -20.08 12.22
C THR A 17 0.58 -20.08 11.74
N GLY A 18 1.28 -18.97 11.93
CA GLY A 18 2.64 -18.73 11.47
C GLY A 18 2.76 -18.17 10.05
N GLU A 19 1.65 -18.06 9.31
CA GLU A 19 1.65 -17.51 7.94
C GLU A 19 1.67 -15.98 7.94
N PHE A 20 2.36 -15.39 6.95
CA PHE A 20 2.36 -13.95 6.69
C PHE A 20 1.16 -13.57 5.83
N ILE A 21 0.47 -12.53 6.25
CA ILE A 21 -0.70 -11.98 5.57
C ILE A 21 -0.54 -10.48 5.37
N VAL A 22 -1.28 -9.92 4.44
CA VAL A 22 -1.38 -8.47 4.25
C VAL A 22 -2.75 -8.02 4.71
N TYR A 23 -2.76 -7.05 5.63
CA TYR A 23 -3.95 -6.33 6.07
C TYR A 23 -3.92 -4.93 5.45
N PRO A 24 -4.88 -4.55 4.59
CA PRO A 24 -4.77 -3.32 3.78
C PRO A 24 -4.44 -2.05 4.59
N ALA A 25 -5.03 -1.88 5.78
CA ALA A 25 -4.79 -0.70 6.61
C ALA A 25 -3.48 -0.72 7.43
N HIS A 26 -2.81 -1.87 7.61
CA HIS A 26 -1.62 -2.00 8.49
C HIS A 26 -0.40 -2.65 7.79
N GLY A 27 -0.57 -3.17 6.59
CA GLY A 27 0.47 -3.83 5.82
C GLY A 27 0.64 -5.29 6.24
N VAL A 28 1.87 -5.78 6.21
CA VAL A 28 2.18 -7.19 6.48
C VAL A 28 2.10 -7.49 7.98
N GLY A 29 1.37 -8.54 8.34
CA GLY A 29 1.30 -9.09 9.69
C GLY A 29 1.47 -10.60 9.69
N GLN A 30 1.79 -11.17 10.85
CA GLN A 30 1.91 -12.61 11.03
C GLN A 30 0.76 -13.13 11.90
N ILE A 31 0.13 -14.24 11.50
CA ILE A 31 -0.87 -14.90 12.35
C ILE A 31 -0.14 -15.64 13.47
N VAL A 32 -0.26 -15.17 14.70
CA VAL A 32 0.38 -15.80 15.87
C VAL A 32 -0.46 -16.98 16.34
N ASN A 33 -1.76 -16.78 16.52
CA ASN A 33 -2.66 -17.80 17.04
C ASN A 33 -4.09 -17.62 16.53
N ILE A 34 -4.90 -18.66 16.65
CA ILE A 34 -6.34 -18.62 16.42
C ILE A 34 -7.01 -18.90 17.76
N GLU A 35 -7.75 -17.92 18.27
CA GLU A 35 -8.47 -18.01 19.54
C GLU A 35 -9.96 -18.19 19.29
N GLU A 36 -10.62 -19.09 20.03
CA GLU A 36 -12.08 -19.14 20.12
C GLU A 36 -12.51 -18.25 21.30
N GLN A 37 -13.31 -17.21 21.04
CA GLN A 37 -13.90 -16.36 22.07
C GLN A 37 -15.43 -16.42 22.00
N GLU A 38 -16.06 -16.59 23.15
CA GLU A 38 -17.51 -16.53 23.27
C GLU A 38 -17.93 -15.08 23.53
N VAL A 39 -18.64 -14.48 22.56
CA VAL A 39 -19.15 -13.11 22.65
C VAL A 39 -20.67 -13.18 22.51
N ALA A 40 -21.40 -12.68 23.51
CA ALA A 40 -22.87 -12.70 23.54
C ALA A 40 -23.50 -14.09 23.35
N GLY A 41 -22.87 -15.15 23.89
CA GLY A 41 -23.36 -16.54 23.78
C GLY A 41 -23.08 -17.22 22.44
N HIS A 42 -22.38 -16.54 21.53
CA HIS A 42 -21.94 -17.11 20.27
C HIS A 42 -20.42 -17.33 20.29
N LYS A 43 -19.99 -18.54 19.89
CA LYS A 43 -18.56 -18.88 19.76
C LYS A 43 -18.04 -18.34 18.43
N LEU A 44 -17.11 -17.40 18.50
CA LEU A 44 -16.44 -16.80 17.36
C LEU A 44 -14.98 -17.25 17.35
N GLU A 45 -14.50 -17.70 16.19
CA GLU A 45 -13.06 -17.88 15.96
C GLU A 45 -12.45 -16.53 15.56
N LEU A 46 -11.33 -16.15 16.17
CA LEU A 46 -10.58 -14.92 15.90
C LEU A 46 -9.13 -15.24 15.55
N PHE A 47 -8.63 -14.62 14.49
CA PHE A 47 -7.21 -14.57 14.18
C PHE A 47 -6.53 -13.51 15.05
N VAL A 48 -5.46 -13.91 15.76
CA VAL A 48 -4.56 -12.98 16.43
C VAL A 48 -3.38 -12.70 15.50
N ILE A 49 -3.35 -11.49 14.95
CA ILE A 49 -2.34 -11.04 14.00
C ILE A 49 -1.39 -10.08 14.72
N ASP A 50 -0.09 -10.32 14.61
CA ASP A 50 0.96 -9.46 15.16
C ASP A 50 1.64 -8.68 14.02
N PHE A 51 1.69 -7.36 14.18
CA PHE A 51 2.36 -6.45 13.27
C PHE A 51 3.70 -6.04 13.88
N GLN A 52 4.79 -6.57 13.33
CA GLN A 52 6.13 -6.39 13.90
C GLN A 52 6.56 -4.92 13.97
N LYS A 53 6.17 -4.12 12.97
CA LYS A 53 6.57 -2.72 12.87
C LYS A 53 5.78 -1.81 13.81
N ASP A 54 4.46 -1.98 13.85
CA ASP A 54 3.58 -1.16 14.67
C ASP A 54 3.49 -1.67 16.13
N LYS A 55 4.16 -2.79 16.44
CA LYS A 55 4.11 -3.50 17.74
C LYS A 55 2.67 -3.68 18.24
N MET A 56 1.75 -3.92 17.31
CA MET A 56 0.33 -3.99 17.56
C MET A 56 -0.20 -5.40 17.29
N ARG A 57 -1.17 -5.84 18.09
CA ARG A 57 -1.89 -7.09 17.89
C ARG A 57 -3.35 -6.82 17.59
N LEU A 58 -3.83 -7.33 16.46
CA LEU A 58 -5.19 -7.18 16.00
C LEU A 58 -5.91 -8.53 16.10
N LYS A 59 -7.15 -8.52 16.62
CA LYS A 59 -8.02 -9.70 16.63
C LYS A 59 -9.10 -9.55 15.55
N VAL A 60 -9.11 -10.45 14.57
CA VAL A 60 -10.08 -10.40 13.46
C VAL A 60 -10.93 -11.66 13.45
N PRO A 61 -12.26 -11.56 13.53
CA PRO A 61 -13.13 -12.73 13.37
C PRO A 61 -12.93 -13.40 12.01
N VAL A 62 -12.83 -14.73 12.00
CA VAL A 62 -12.60 -15.53 10.77
C VAL A 62 -13.65 -15.21 9.71
N ALA A 63 -14.92 -15.05 10.11
CA ALA A 63 -16.03 -14.73 9.21
C ALA A 63 -15.85 -13.38 8.45
N LYS A 64 -15.11 -12.42 9.03
CA LYS A 64 -14.88 -11.11 8.41
C LYS A 64 -13.54 -11.00 7.68
N ALA A 65 -12.71 -12.05 7.73
CA ALA A 65 -11.37 -12.03 7.14
C ALA A 65 -11.36 -11.62 5.66
N THR A 66 -12.18 -12.29 4.84
CA THR A 66 -12.29 -11.99 3.40
C THR A 66 -12.98 -10.66 3.14
N ALA A 67 -13.99 -10.31 3.94
CA ALA A 67 -14.75 -9.06 3.77
C ALA A 67 -13.91 -7.80 4.04
N ILE A 68 -12.92 -7.89 4.93
CA ILE A 68 -11.99 -6.80 5.25
C ILE A 68 -10.85 -6.71 4.22
N GLY A 69 -10.74 -7.67 3.31
CA GLY A 69 -9.67 -7.71 2.31
C GLY A 69 -8.36 -8.29 2.84
N MET A 70 -8.40 -9.15 3.87
CA MET A 70 -7.20 -9.88 4.27
C MET A 70 -6.75 -10.80 3.14
N ARG A 71 -5.48 -10.66 2.73
CA ARG A 71 -4.88 -11.46 1.66
C ARG A 71 -3.61 -12.16 2.12
N LYS A 72 -3.26 -13.24 1.42
CA LYS A 72 -1.97 -13.89 1.58
C LYS A 72 -0.85 -12.97 1.08
N LEU A 73 0.34 -13.16 1.64
CA LEU A 73 1.53 -12.49 1.14
C LEU A 73 1.74 -12.81 -0.35
N SER A 74 2.18 -11.80 -1.11
CA SER A 74 2.48 -11.94 -2.53
C SER A 74 3.66 -12.88 -2.78
N GLU A 75 3.66 -13.56 -3.91
CA GLU A 75 4.81 -14.35 -4.37
C GLU A 75 5.90 -13.45 -4.97
N THR A 76 7.13 -13.97 -5.07
CA THR A 76 8.28 -13.26 -5.65
C THR A 76 8.00 -12.75 -7.07
N ASP A 77 7.29 -13.51 -7.90
CA ASP A 77 6.89 -13.12 -9.26
C ASP A 77 5.97 -11.87 -9.27
N TYR A 78 5.14 -11.71 -8.24
CA TYR A 78 4.29 -10.53 -8.09
C TYR A 78 5.11 -9.31 -7.71
N VAL A 79 6.13 -9.49 -6.85
CA VAL A 79 7.08 -8.44 -6.48
C VAL A 79 7.90 -7.99 -7.69
N GLU A 80 8.37 -8.91 -8.53
CA GLU A 80 9.08 -8.53 -9.77
C GLU A 80 8.20 -7.71 -10.72
N ARG A 81 6.92 -8.06 -10.85
CA ARG A 81 5.96 -7.27 -11.63
C ARG A 81 5.77 -5.88 -11.05
N ALA A 82 5.63 -5.77 -9.73
CA ALA A 82 5.55 -4.50 -9.03
C ALA A 82 6.79 -3.62 -9.29
N LEU A 83 8.01 -4.19 -9.19
CA LEU A 83 9.25 -3.49 -9.52
C LEU A 83 9.30 -3.01 -10.99
N LYS A 84 8.79 -3.81 -11.95
CA LYS A 84 8.66 -3.38 -13.35
C LYS A 84 7.67 -2.23 -13.52
N VAL A 85 6.57 -2.21 -12.76
CA VAL A 85 5.60 -1.11 -12.78
C VAL A 85 6.25 0.18 -12.27
N VAL A 86 7.05 0.10 -11.21
CA VAL A 86 7.80 1.24 -10.65
C VAL A 86 8.78 1.85 -11.66
N GLN A 87 9.43 1.01 -12.49
CA GLN A 87 10.32 1.47 -13.57
C GLN A 87 9.58 2.16 -14.74
N GLY A 88 8.26 2.04 -14.81
CA GLY A 88 7.46 2.58 -15.91
C GLY A 88 7.39 4.11 -15.92
N ARG A 89 6.87 4.68 -17.00
CA ARG A 89 6.58 6.12 -17.08
C ARG A 89 5.38 6.46 -16.20
N ALA A 90 5.53 7.46 -15.33
CA ALA A 90 4.42 7.99 -14.54
C ALA A 90 3.28 8.48 -15.43
N ARG A 91 2.04 8.19 -15.03
CA ARG A 91 0.83 8.60 -15.75
C ARG A 91 -0.01 9.49 -14.84
N ILE A 92 0.36 10.76 -14.77
CA ILE A 92 -0.34 11.74 -13.94
C ILE A 92 -1.58 12.25 -14.70
N LYS A 93 -2.77 12.15 -14.09
CA LYS A 93 -4.00 12.73 -14.63
C LYS A 93 -4.06 14.23 -14.33
N ARG A 94 -4.60 15.03 -15.26
CA ARG A 94 -4.81 16.49 -15.13
C ARG A 94 -6.03 16.86 -14.27
N THR A 95 -6.27 16.14 -13.17
CA THR A 95 -7.36 16.43 -12.23
C THR A 95 -6.83 17.21 -11.01
N MET A 96 -7.73 17.90 -10.31
CA MET A 96 -7.43 18.56 -9.03
C MET A 96 -6.73 17.59 -8.07
N TRP A 97 -5.67 18.06 -7.39
CA TRP A 97 -4.85 17.26 -6.47
C TRP A 97 -5.69 16.54 -5.41
N SER A 98 -6.67 17.21 -4.81
CA SER A 98 -7.56 16.60 -3.81
C SER A 98 -8.19 15.28 -4.29
N ARG A 99 -8.68 15.25 -5.54
CA ARG A 99 -9.27 14.03 -6.13
C ARG A 99 -8.21 12.96 -6.39
N ARG A 100 -7.00 13.36 -6.80
CA ARG A 100 -5.87 12.42 -6.99
C ARG A 100 -5.38 11.84 -5.67
N ALA A 101 -5.25 12.66 -4.63
CA ALA A 101 -4.84 12.24 -3.30
C ALA A 101 -5.80 11.20 -2.73
N GLN A 102 -7.12 11.39 -2.91
CA GLN A 102 -8.12 10.41 -2.52
C GLN A 102 -8.02 9.10 -3.33
N GLU A 103 -7.80 9.17 -4.65
CA GLU A 103 -7.57 7.98 -5.48
C GLU A 103 -6.31 7.21 -5.04
N TYR A 104 -5.23 7.91 -4.72
CA TYR A 104 -3.98 7.32 -4.26
C TYR A 104 -4.08 6.75 -2.85
N ASP A 105 -4.75 7.43 -1.94
CA ASP A 105 -5.04 6.91 -0.60
C ASP A 105 -5.91 5.64 -0.68
N ALA A 106 -6.92 5.62 -1.55
CA ALA A 106 -7.70 4.42 -1.82
C ALA A 106 -6.85 3.28 -2.40
N LYS A 107 -5.89 3.58 -3.28
CA LYS A 107 -4.93 2.57 -3.80
C LYS A 107 -4.00 2.04 -2.70
N ILE A 108 -3.51 2.90 -1.81
CA ILE A 108 -2.68 2.48 -0.68
C ILE A 108 -3.49 1.58 0.28
N ASN A 109 -4.73 2.00 0.59
CA ASN A 109 -5.65 1.28 1.46
C ASN A 109 -6.32 0.06 0.81
N SER A 110 -6.21 -0.11 -0.51
CA SER A 110 -6.63 -1.34 -1.19
C SER A 110 -5.75 -2.53 -0.80
N GLY A 111 -4.51 -2.24 -0.38
CA GLY A 111 -3.53 -3.23 0.02
C GLY A 111 -2.95 -4.03 -1.14
N ASP A 112 -3.22 -3.70 -2.41
CA ASP A 112 -2.61 -4.36 -3.58
C ASP A 112 -1.23 -3.76 -3.92
N LEU A 113 -0.21 -4.62 -4.07
CA LEU A 113 1.16 -4.21 -4.31
C LEU A 113 1.34 -3.47 -5.64
N ILE A 114 0.62 -3.87 -6.70
CA ILE A 114 0.71 -3.20 -8.01
C ILE A 114 0.13 -1.79 -7.90
N SER A 115 -1.04 -1.66 -7.28
CA SER A 115 -1.69 -0.37 -7.05
C SER A 115 -0.82 0.59 -6.22
N ILE A 116 -0.16 0.10 -5.17
CA ILE A 116 0.81 0.88 -4.38
C ILE A 116 2.01 1.28 -5.24
N SER A 117 2.53 0.37 -6.07
CA SER A 117 3.67 0.63 -6.96
C SER A 117 3.38 1.73 -7.97
N GLU A 118 2.14 1.84 -8.47
CA GLU A 118 1.73 2.95 -9.32
C GLU A 118 1.77 4.29 -8.58
N VAL A 119 1.32 4.33 -7.33
CA VAL A 119 1.35 5.55 -6.51
C VAL A 119 2.80 5.99 -6.26
N VAL A 120 3.68 5.05 -5.89
CA VAL A 120 5.12 5.32 -5.71
C VAL A 120 5.73 5.86 -7.00
N ARG A 121 5.44 5.25 -8.14
CA ARG A 121 5.91 5.73 -9.47
C ARG A 121 5.41 7.13 -9.80
N ASP A 122 4.12 7.38 -9.57
CA ASP A 122 3.47 8.63 -9.99
C ASP A 122 3.85 9.81 -9.10
N LEU A 123 4.08 9.58 -7.80
CA LEU A 123 4.52 10.58 -6.83
C LEU A 123 6.04 10.78 -6.80
N PHE A 124 6.85 9.80 -7.23
CA PHE A 124 8.30 9.95 -7.25
C PHE A 124 8.72 11.13 -8.14
N ARG A 125 9.50 12.06 -7.61
CA ARG A 125 10.16 13.14 -8.36
C ARG A 125 11.67 13.03 -8.16
N ALA A 126 12.43 13.35 -9.20
CA ALA A 126 13.88 13.39 -9.11
C ALA A 126 14.34 14.71 -8.46
N ASP A 127 15.52 14.71 -7.85
CA ASP A 127 16.10 15.87 -7.15
C ASP A 127 16.31 17.11 -8.03
N ASN A 128 16.18 16.96 -9.35
CA ASN A 128 16.26 18.06 -10.32
C ASN A 128 14.90 18.72 -10.62
N GLN A 129 13.81 18.24 -10.00
CA GLN A 129 12.47 18.79 -10.13
C GLN A 129 12.09 19.64 -8.91
N PRO A 130 11.06 20.51 -9.03
CA PRO A 130 10.54 21.27 -7.90
C PRO A 130 10.19 20.36 -6.71
N GLU A 131 10.44 20.86 -5.50
CA GLU A 131 10.15 20.15 -4.27
C GLU A 131 8.67 19.80 -4.17
N GLN A 132 8.37 18.59 -3.72
CA GLN A 132 7.00 18.10 -3.58
C GLN A 132 6.24 18.88 -2.50
N SER A 133 4.92 19.00 -2.67
CA SER A 133 4.07 19.50 -1.58
C SER A 133 4.21 18.59 -0.36
N TYR A 134 4.11 19.15 0.85
CA TYR A 134 4.13 18.37 2.10
C TYR A 134 3.12 17.21 2.07
N SER A 135 1.93 17.45 1.52
CA SER A 135 0.88 16.43 1.38
C SER A 135 1.23 15.32 0.37
N GLU A 136 1.95 15.66 -0.71
CA GLU A 136 2.44 14.68 -1.69
C GLU A 136 3.53 13.79 -1.08
N ARG A 137 4.47 14.42 -0.37
CA ARG A 137 5.56 13.73 0.32
C ARG A 137 5.03 12.73 1.35
N GLN A 138 4.05 13.14 2.17
CA GLN A 138 3.46 12.26 3.17
C GLN A 138 2.82 11.01 2.54
N LEU A 139 2.14 11.19 1.40
CA LEU A 139 1.51 10.08 0.69
C LEU A 139 2.54 9.16 0.02
N TYR A 140 3.61 9.74 -0.52
CA TYR A 140 4.74 8.98 -1.06
C TYR A 140 5.44 8.15 0.03
N GLU A 141 5.76 8.75 1.17
CA GLU A 141 6.36 8.05 2.31
C GLU A 141 5.47 6.90 2.80
N ALA A 142 4.15 7.13 2.89
CA ALA A 142 3.20 6.08 3.25
C ALA A 142 3.18 4.94 2.22
N ALA A 143 3.15 5.24 0.92
CA ALA A 143 3.16 4.23 -0.13
C ALA A 143 4.48 3.44 -0.16
N LEU A 144 5.61 4.13 -0.01
CA LEU A 144 6.95 3.53 0.03
C LEU A 144 7.10 2.61 1.24
N ASP A 145 6.62 3.02 2.41
CA ASP A 145 6.59 2.20 3.61
C ASP A 145 5.76 0.93 3.41
N ARG A 146 4.57 1.02 2.81
CA ARG A 146 3.74 -0.17 2.53
C ARG A 146 4.38 -1.12 1.54
N MET A 147 4.97 -0.59 0.46
CA MET A 147 5.66 -1.39 -0.53
C MET A 147 6.90 -2.08 0.06
N ALA A 148 7.72 -1.34 0.83
CA ALA A 148 8.93 -1.86 1.46
C ALA A 148 8.62 -2.99 2.45
N ARG A 149 7.55 -2.86 3.25
CA ARG A 149 7.09 -3.91 4.17
C ARG A 149 6.80 -5.22 3.43
N GLU A 150 6.12 -5.14 2.29
CA GLU A 150 5.76 -6.32 1.51
C GLU A 150 6.98 -6.97 0.85
N ILE A 151 7.86 -6.17 0.24
CA ILE A 151 9.09 -6.67 -0.37
C ILE A 151 10.03 -7.29 0.67
N SER A 152 10.16 -6.66 1.84
CA SER A 152 10.95 -7.17 2.97
C SER A 152 10.43 -8.53 3.43
N ALA A 153 9.11 -8.68 3.58
CA ALA A 153 8.51 -9.94 3.99
C ALA A 153 8.67 -11.06 2.96
N VAL A 154 8.55 -10.74 1.66
CA VAL A 154 8.68 -11.73 0.58
C VAL A 154 10.13 -12.18 0.39
N ASN A 155 11.06 -11.22 0.31
CA ASN A 155 12.46 -11.49 0.02
C ASN A 155 13.29 -11.78 1.28
N LYS A 156 12.69 -11.73 2.47
CA LYS A 156 13.35 -11.93 3.77
C LYS A 156 14.58 -11.02 3.94
N MET A 157 14.47 -9.78 3.50
CA MET A 157 15.51 -8.76 3.60
C MET A 157 15.09 -7.66 4.59
N SER A 158 16.02 -6.83 5.02
CA SER A 158 15.68 -5.70 5.89
C SER A 158 14.83 -4.66 5.14
N GLU A 159 14.02 -3.91 5.87
CA GLU A 159 13.23 -2.82 5.29
C GLU A 159 14.11 -1.77 4.61
N THR A 160 15.26 -1.43 5.20
CA THR A 160 16.23 -0.49 4.62
C THR A 160 16.76 -0.99 3.27
N GLU A 161 17.01 -2.30 3.13
CA GLU A 161 17.43 -2.89 1.86
C GLU A 161 16.30 -2.89 0.83
N ALA A 162 15.06 -3.16 1.27
CA ALA A 162 13.89 -3.09 0.40
C ALA A 162 13.66 -1.68 -0.13
N VAL A 163 13.79 -0.64 0.70
CA VAL A 163 13.70 0.76 0.28
C VAL A 163 14.77 1.10 -0.76
N ARG A 164 16.04 0.74 -0.50
CA ARG A 164 17.13 0.94 -1.46
C ARG A 164 16.86 0.23 -2.78
N LEU A 165 16.32 -0.98 -2.75
CA LEU A 165 15.95 -1.71 -3.96
C LEU A 165 14.88 -0.95 -4.75
N ILE A 166 13.85 -0.41 -4.08
CA ILE A 166 12.80 0.40 -4.71
C ILE A 166 13.41 1.66 -5.34
N GLU A 167 14.24 2.41 -4.60
CA GLU A 167 14.91 3.63 -5.09
C GLU A 167 15.81 3.36 -6.30
N VAL A 168 16.58 2.28 -6.29
CA VAL A 168 17.42 1.88 -7.43
C VAL A 168 16.57 1.56 -8.66
N ASN A 169 15.39 0.96 -8.48
CA ASN A 169 14.47 0.68 -9.59
C ASN A 169 13.76 1.94 -10.09
N LEU A 170 13.45 2.89 -9.21
CA LEU A 170 12.91 4.21 -9.56
C LEU A 170 13.91 5.03 -10.39
N ALA A 171 15.19 5.02 -10.01
CA ALA A 171 16.26 5.72 -10.73
C ALA A 171 16.56 5.14 -12.12
N LYS A 172 16.24 3.86 -12.34
CA LYS A 172 16.41 3.16 -13.63
C LYS A 172 15.28 3.43 -14.63
N GLY A 173 14.20 4.09 -14.21
CA GLY A 173 13.11 4.48 -15.12
C GLY A 173 13.63 5.36 -16.27
N PRO A 174 12.93 5.38 -17.42
CA PRO A 174 13.37 6.16 -18.58
C PRO A 174 13.61 7.61 -18.16
N LYS A 175 14.80 8.15 -18.43
CA LYS A 175 15.18 9.55 -18.18
C LYS A 175 13.99 10.44 -18.52
N ARG A 176 13.34 10.99 -17.49
CA ARG A 176 12.29 12.01 -17.59
C ARG A 176 12.96 13.29 -18.09
N GLY A 177 13.24 13.32 -19.39
CA GLY A 177 13.88 14.45 -20.05
C GLY A 177 12.87 15.55 -20.33
N ALA A 178 12.97 16.63 -19.56
CA ALA A 178 12.85 18.07 -19.85
C ALA A 178 11.90 18.63 -20.94
N LYS A 179 11.46 17.89 -21.94
CA LYS A 179 10.71 18.45 -23.09
C LYS A 179 9.19 18.54 -22.92
N THR A 180 8.65 18.02 -21.83
CA THR A 180 7.18 18.09 -21.59
C THR A 180 6.85 19.16 -20.56
N ASP A 181 7.75 19.40 -19.60
CA ASP A 181 7.53 20.36 -18.51
C ASP A 181 7.64 21.83 -18.97
N GLU A 182 8.50 22.17 -19.96
CA GLU A 182 8.61 23.57 -20.45
C GLU A 182 7.33 24.06 -21.17
N ALA A 183 6.63 23.18 -21.88
CA ALA A 183 5.32 23.50 -22.45
C ALA A 183 4.18 23.50 -21.41
N GLU A 184 4.41 22.89 -20.24
CA GLU A 184 3.43 22.79 -19.15
C GLU A 184 3.57 23.94 -18.12
N ALA A 185 4.75 24.58 -18.02
CA ALA A 185 4.97 25.76 -17.18
C ALA A 185 4.47 27.07 -17.83
N GLU A 186 4.53 27.21 -19.16
CA GLU A 186 4.04 28.43 -19.84
C GLU A 186 2.50 28.52 -19.86
N ALA A 187 1.80 27.39 -19.76
CA ALA A 187 0.32 27.36 -19.72
C ALA A 187 -0.27 27.70 -18.34
N ASP A 188 0.49 27.52 -17.24
CA ASP A 188 0.06 27.86 -15.88
C ASP A 188 0.03 29.39 -15.63
N ALA A 189 0.79 30.16 -16.42
CA ALA A 189 0.85 31.63 -16.31
C ALA A 189 -0.33 32.36 -16.98
N ASP A 190 -1.00 31.73 -17.94
CA ASP A 190 -2.09 32.37 -18.71
C ASP A 190 -3.46 32.22 -18.02
N VAL A 191 -3.64 31.18 -17.19
CA VAL A 191 -4.93 30.88 -16.54
C VAL A 191 -5.13 31.62 -15.20
N SER A 192 -4.08 32.25 -14.66
CA SER A 192 -4.13 32.89 -13.34
C SER A 192 -4.58 34.36 -13.34
N VAL A 193 -5.01 34.93 -14.48
CA VAL A 193 -5.34 36.38 -14.59
C VAL A 193 -6.86 36.68 -14.73
N GLU A 194 -7.76 35.69 -14.84
CA GLU A 194 -9.17 35.99 -15.18
C GLU A 194 -10.21 35.88 -14.05
N ASP A 195 -9.85 35.58 -12.79
CA ASP A 195 -10.85 35.35 -11.72
C ASP A 195 -10.69 36.28 -10.49
N GLU A 196 -10.61 37.59 -10.72
CA GLU A 196 -10.63 38.61 -9.63
C GLU A 196 -11.79 39.63 -9.73
N GLN A 197 -12.86 39.37 -10.48
CA GLN A 197 -14.02 40.27 -10.53
C GLN A 197 -15.37 39.54 -10.56
N GLU A 198 -15.88 39.10 -9.39
CA GLU A 198 -17.32 39.21 -9.03
C GLU A 198 -17.60 38.65 -7.63
N GLU A 199 -17.45 39.47 -6.58
CA GLU A 199 -18.34 39.38 -5.41
C GLU A 199 -18.37 40.71 -4.65
N ALA A 200 -19.12 41.67 -5.20
CA ALA A 200 -19.65 42.83 -4.46
C ALA A 200 -20.99 43.23 -5.07
N ALA A 201 -22.07 42.68 -4.51
CA ALA A 201 -23.44 43.17 -4.68
C ALA A 201 -24.17 43.09 -3.34
#